data_AF-A0A223DQJ7-F1
#
_entry.id   AF-A0A223DQJ7-F1
#
_cell.length_a   1.000
_cell.length_b   1.000
_cell.length_c   1.000
_cell.angle_alpha   90.00
_cell.angle_beta   90.00
_cell.angle_gamma   90.00
#
_symmetry.space_group_name_H-M   'P 1'
#
loop_
_entity.id
_entity.type
_entity.pdbx_description
1 polymer ?
#
loop_
_entity_poly.entity_id
_entity_poly.type
_entity_poly.pdbx_seq_one_letter_code
_entity_poly.pdbx_strand_id
1 'polypeptide(L)'
;MDFRTQYLDYFKRIAHHLGKGWRVVTLPTEKNYFITLINPELRHFEVTAQRGKDSRLHISSGIKQDYHTYSKHWCTVSPDRPPSHIAGDIKRKLLAHAFDESAEEIERRNKREGNSEATAILLAALGRLVEVDADTRTNGTFCNFVHKGAGIKGKVEGKLEWGYFELRLAGLPPEKLVKIMGFLTTL
;
A
#
# COMPACT_ATOMS: atom_id res chain seq x y z
N MET A 1 32.35 -8.52 -5.79
CA MET A 1 31.68 -9.21 -4.68
C MET A 1 30.31 -8.59 -4.49
N ASP A 2 29.28 -9.41 -4.33
CA ASP A 2 27.92 -8.95 -4.14
C ASP A 2 27.70 -8.36 -2.71
N PHE A 3 26.88 -7.30 -2.60
CA PHE A 3 26.65 -6.57 -1.34
C PHE A 3 26.12 -7.50 -0.26
N ARG A 4 25.14 -8.32 -0.61
CA ARG A 4 24.51 -9.24 0.33
C ARG A 4 25.50 -10.26 0.86
N THR A 5 26.28 -10.89 -0.01
CA THR A 5 27.34 -11.85 0.38
C THR A 5 28.39 -11.21 1.28
N GLN A 6 28.77 -9.95 1.02
CA GLN A 6 29.78 -9.25 1.81
C GLN A 6 29.28 -8.90 3.22
N TYR A 7 28.02 -8.47 3.37
CA TYR A 7 27.53 -7.88 4.62
C TYR A 7 26.55 -8.77 5.39
N LEU A 8 26.19 -9.96 4.90
CA LEU A 8 25.20 -10.83 5.53
C LEU A 8 25.51 -11.12 7.00
N ASP A 9 26.73 -11.58 7.31
CA ASP A 9 27.11 -11.92 8.68
C ASP A 9 27.25 -10.70 9.58
N TYR A 10 27.65 -9.56 9.00
CA TYR A 10 27.65 -8.28 9.70
C TYR A 10 26.24 -7.88 10.13
N PHE A 11 25.24 -7.99 9.24
CA PHE A 11 23.84 -7.71 9.57
C PHE A 11 23.19 -8.75 10.49
N LYS A 12 23.62 -10.01 10.48
CA LYS A 12 23.20 -10.99 11.50
C LYS A 12 23.64 -10.56 12.92
N ARG A 13 24.85 -10.02 13.05
CA ARG A 13 25.35 -9.47 14.34
C ARG A 13 24.56 -8.22 14.75
N ILE A 14 24.23 -7.34 13.80
CA ILE A 14 23.34 -6.20 14.06
C ILE A 14 21.99 -6.70 14.58
N ALA A 15 21.37 -7.67 13.90
CA ALA A 15 20.08 -8.25 14.29
C ALA A 15 20.12 -8.79 15.73
N HIS A 16 21.20 -9.49 16.09
CA HIS A 16 21.41 -9.97 17.46
C HIS A 16 21.41 -8.82 18.49
N HIS A 17 22.12 -7.72 18.20
CA HIS A 17 22.14 -6.55 19.08
C HIS A 17 20.83 -5.75 19.09
N LEU A 18 20.02 -5.82 18.04
CA LEU A 18 18.68 -5.23 18.02
C LEU A 18 17.77 -5.86 19.08
N GLY A 19 17.98 -7.14 19.38
CA GLY A 19 17.31 -7.86 20.46
C GLY A 19 16.42 -8.99 19.94
N LYS A 20 15.60 -9.54 20.83
CA LYS A 20 14.77 -10.72 20.54
C LYS A 20 13.85 -10.47 19.34
N GLY A 21 13.74 -11.46 18.46
CA GLY A 21 12.85 -11.46 17.31
C GLY A 21 13.44 -10.88 16.02
N TRP A 22 14.49 -10.06 16.09
CA TRP A 22 15.14 -9.50 14.90
C TRP A 22 15.96 -10.53 14.15
N ARG A 23 15.73 -10.63 12.84
CA ARG A 23 16.48 -11.53 11.95
C ARG A 23 16.64 -10.96 10.55
N VAL A 24 17.72 -11.36 9.88
CA VAL A 24 17.92 -11.06 8.46
C VAL A 24 17.05 -12.00 7.62
N VAL A 25 16.34 -11.45 6.64
CA VAL A 25 15.64 -12.25 5.62
C VAL A 25 16.69 -12.92 4.75
N THR A 26 16.71 -14.26 4.69
CA THR A 26 17.70 -15.06 3.95
C THR A 26 17.18 -15.67 2.65
N LEU A 27 15.88 -15.53 2.36
CA LEU A 27 15.26 -16.11 1.18
C LEU A 27 15.97 -15.64 -0.11
N PRO A 28 16.06 -16.50 -1.15
CA PRO A 28 16.59 -16.12 -2.44
C PRO A 28 15.70 -15.03 -3.02
N THR A 29 16.22 -13.82 -3.09
CA THR A 29 15.60 -12.71 -3.78
C THR A 29 16.53 -12.34 -4.93
N GLU A 30 15.99 -12.11 -6.13
CA GLU A 30 16.76 -11.57 -7.26
C GLU A 30 17.45 -10.22 -6.90
N LYS A 31 17.02 -9.59 -5.80
CA LYS A 31 17.53 -8.34 -5.25
C LYS A 31 18.73 -8.56 -4.32
N ASN A 32 19.89 -8.79 -4.92
CA ASN A 32 21.18 -8.91 -4.23
C ASN A 32 21.73 -7.58 -3.66
N TYR A 33 21.10 -6.45 -3.99
CA TYR A 33 21.52 -5.11 -3.57
C TYR A 33 21.07 -4.70 -2.16
N PHE A 34 20.19 -5.49 -1.52
CA PHE A 34 19.59 -5.15 -0.23
C PHE A 34 19.77 -6.26 0.81
N ILE A 35 19.90 -5.83 2.07
CA ILE A 35 19.74 -6.68 3.24
C ILE A 35 18.52 -6.18 4.02
N THR A 36 17.57 -7.07 4.28
CA THR A 36 16.35 -6.75 5.02
C THR A 36 16.37 -7.44 6.38
N LEU A 37 16.07 -6.68 7.42
CA LEU A 37 15.85 -7.12 8.79
C LEU A 37 14.36 -7.05 9.08
N ILE A 38 13.83 -8.12 9.68
CA ILE A 38 12.42 -8.21 10.08
C ILE A 38 12.31 -8.65 11.54
N ASN A 39 11.21 -8.26 12.17
CA ASN A 39 10.79 -8.79 13.46
C ASN A 39 9.35 -9.33 13.33
N PRO A 40 9.08 -10.62 13.65
CA PRO A 40 7.73 -11.19 13.59
C PRO A 40 6.67 -10.48 14.42
N GLU A 41 7.07 -9.77 15.49
CA GLU A 41 6.16 -8.96 16.31
C GLU A 41 5.73 -7.68 15.58
N LEU A 42 6.55 -7.22 14.62
CA LEU A 42 6.29 -6.05 13.77
C LEU A 42 6.06 -6.50 12.32
N ARG A 43 4.97 -7.24 12.07
CA ARG A 43 4.72 -7.97 10.80
C ARG A 43 4.78 -7.11 9.54
N HIS A 44 4.50 -5.81 9.66
CA HIS A 44 4.46 -4.88 8.53
C HIS A 44 5.67 -3.95 8.50
N PHE A 45 6.59 -4.04 9.45
CA PHE A 45 7.74 -3.17 9.54
C PHE A 45 9.01 -3.91 9.13
N GLU A 46 9.84 -3.23 8.33
CA GLU A 46 11.14 -3.75 7.94
C GLU A 46 12.21 -2.68 8.00
N VAL A 47 13.44 -3.11 8.27
CA VAL A 47 14.64 -2.28 8.12
C VAL A 47 15.43 -2.82 6.94
N THR A 48 15.66 -1.99 5.94
CA THR A 48 16.42 -2.32 4.74
C THR A 48 17.74 -1.58 4.74
N ALA A 49 18.78 -2.24 4.26
CA ALA A 49 20.09 -1.63 4.10
C ALA A 49 20.63 -1.90 2.70
N GLN A 50 21.28 -0.89 2.13
CA GLN A 50 21.98 -0.96 0.86
C GLN A 50 23.28 -0.17 0.92
N ARG A 51 24.18 -0.42 -0.03
CA ARG A 51 25.38 0.40 -0.20
C ARG A 51 25.04 1.66 -1.00
N GLY A 52 25.37 2.82 -0.45
CA GLY A 52 25.27 4.10 -1.14
C GLY A 52 26.40 4.32 -2.14
N LYS A 53 26.24 5.35 -2.98
CA LYS A 53 27.27 5.78 -3.96
C LYS A 53 28.58 6.19 -3.28
N ASP A 54 28.49 6.71 -2.06
CA ASP A 54 29.59 7.13 -1.19
C ASP A 54 30.25 5.96 -0.43
N SER A 55 29.94 4.71 -0.80
CA SER A 55 30.36 3.48 -0.11
C SER A 55 29.90 3.35 1.34
N ARG A 56 29.03 4.24 1.83
CA ARG A 56 28.42 4.13 3.16
C ARG A 56 27.22 3.20 3.12
N LEU A 57 26.83 2.67 4.27
CA LEU A 57 25.60 1.90 4.42
C LEU A 57 24.43 2.87 4.61
N HIS A 58 23.46 2.82 3.69
CA HIS A 58 22.21 3.55 3.79
C HIS A 58 21.17 2.59 4.37
N ILE A 59 20.69 2.90 5.57
CA ILE A 59 19.77 2.06 6.32
C ILE A 59 18.46 2.83 6.48
N SER A 60 17.37 2.25 6.01
CA SER A 60 16.03 2.82 6.03
C SER A 60 15.07 1.87 6.74
N SER A 61 14.07 2.42 7.41
CA SER A 61 12.94 1.65 7.89
C SER A 61 11.65 2.09 7.23
N GLY A 62 10.75 1.14 7.02
CA GLY A 62 9.45 1.45 6.48
C GLY A 62 8.43 0.36 6.71
N ILE A 63 7.19 0.74 6.40
CA ILE A 63 6.07 -0.17 6.37
C ILE A 63 6.03 -0.85 5.00
N LYS A 64 6.02 -2.18 5.02
CA LYS A 64 5.83 -3.02 3.85
C LYS A 64 4.40 -2.85 3.34
N GLN A 65 4.25 -2.16 2.21
CA GLN A 65 3.04 -2.16 1.41
C GLN A 65 3.22 -3.12 0.24
N ASP A 66 2.13 -3.63 -0.33
CA ASP A 66 2.09 -4.83 -1.18
C ASP A 66 3.14 -4.86 -2.31
N TYR A 67 3.57 -3.70 -2.83
CA TYR A 67 4.63 -3.59 -3.85
C TYR A 67 5.76 -2.61 -3.50
N HIS A 68 5.65 -1.86 -2.39
CA HIS A 68 6.59 -0.79 -2.05
C HIS A 68 6.79 -0.66 -0.54
N THR A 69 8.02 -0.35 -0.13
CA THR A 69 8.34 0.05 1.23
C THR A 69 8.49 1.56 1.24
N TYR A 70 7.58 2.27 1.91
CA TYR A 70 7.73 3.71 2.11
C TYR A 70 8.59 3.94 3.35
N SER A 71 9.80 4.46 3.15
CA SER A 71 10.71 4.76 4.23
C SER A 71 10.56 6.20 4.70
N LYS A 72 10.08 6.41 5.93
CA LYS A 72 10.07 7.74 6.56
C LYS A 72 11.38 8.05 7.30
N HIS A 73 12.07 7.02 7.77
CA HIS A 73 13.24 7.16 8.64
C HIS A 73 14.45 6.47 8.04
N TRP A 74 15.58 7.15 8.07
CA TRP A 74 16.83 6.62 7.54
C TRP A 74 18.04 7.10 8.34
N CYS A 75 19.13 6.35 8.23
CA CYS A 75 20.44 6.81 8.65
C CYS A 75 21.55 6.26 7.74
N THR A 76 22.63 7.02 7.62
CA THR A 76 23.79 6.62 6.82
C THR A 76 25.01 6.44 7.70
N VAL A 77 25.60 5.25 7.67
CA VAL A 77 26.66 4.83 8.59
C VAL A 77 27.88 4.30 7.83
N SER A 78 29.06 4.42 8.43
CA SER A 78 30.26 3.77 7.88
C SER A 78 30.15 2.25 8.08
N PRO A 79 30.52 1.41 7.09
CA PRO A 79 30.55 -0.05 7.23
C PRO A 79 31.55 -0.55 8.29
N ASP A 80 32.56 0.24 8.65
CA ASP A 80 33.60 -0.15 9.61
C ASP A 80 33.16 -0.01 11.07
N ARG A 81 31.98 0.60 11.32
CA ARG A 81 31.48 0.77 12.68
C ARG A 81 31.12 -0.57 13.31
N PRO A 82 31.27 -0.74 14.65
CA PRO A 82 30.84 -1.96 15.32
C PRO A 82 29.34 -2.24 15.12
N PRO A 83 28.92 -3.50 14.92
CA PRO A 83 27.50 -3.88 14.79
C PRO A 83 26.62 -3.38 15.93
N SER A 84 27.14 -3.36 17.17
CA SER A 84 26.43 -2.85 18.35
C SER A 84 26.10 -1.36 18.25
N HIS A 85 27.00 -0.55 17.69
CA HIS A 85 26.78 0.88 17.50
C HIS A 85 25.74 1.14 16.41
N ILE A 86 25.78 0.37 15.32
CA ILE A 86 24.77 0.46 14.27
C ILE A 86 23.39 0.05 14.79
N ALA A 87 23.31 -1.04 15.57
CA ALA A 87 22.08 -1.45 16.21
C ALA A 87 21.52 -0.36 17.16
N GLY A 88 22.39 0.33 17.92
CA GLY A 88 21.99 1.47 18.74
C GLY A 88 21.40 2.62 17.92
N ASP A 89 22.00 2.95 16.78
CA ASP A 89 21.47 3.98 15.87
C ASP A 89 20.14 3.55 15.25
N ILE A 90 19.98 2.30 14.83
CA ILE A 90 18.71 1.76 14.31
C ILE A 90 17.63 1.85 15.40
N LYS A 91 17.90 1.42 16.63
CA LYS A 91 16.92 1.52 17.73
C LYS A 91 16.44 2.94 17.95
N ARG A 92 17.39 3.88 18.04
CA ARG A 92 17.09 5.27 18.38
C ARG A 92 16.44 6.05 17.24
N LYS A 93 16.84 5.79 15.98
CA LYS A 93 16.43 6.61 14.82
C LYS A 93 15.31 5.99 13.99
N LEU A 94 15.25 4.66 13.91
CA LEU A 94 14.34 3.94 13.02
C LEU A 94 13.24 3.24 13.82
N LEU A 95 13.60 2.57 14.93
CA LEU A 95 12.62 1.79 15.71
C LEU A 95 11.78 2.62 16.68
N ALA A 96 12.18 3.86 16.97
CA ALA A 96 11.43 4.75 17.86
C ALA A 96 9.98 4.99 17.39
N HIS A 97 9.71 4.81 16.09
CA HIS A 97 8.40 5.04 15.47
C HIS A 97 7.73 3.72 15.00
N ALA A 98 8.38 2.58 15.18
CA ALA A 98 7.98 1.34 14.52
C ALA A 98 6.61 0.81 15.00
N PHE A 99 6.30 0.97 16.28
CA PHE A 99 5.02 0.50 16.85
C PHE A 99 3.85 1.35 16.36
N ASP A 100 3.98 2.68 16.44
CA ASP A 100 2.93 3.61 16.01
C ASP A 100 2.65 3.46 14.51
N GLU A 101 3.70 3.44 13.68
CA GLU A 101 3.55 3.26 12.23
C GLU A 101 2.94 1.89 11.87
N SER A 102 3.25 0.85 12.64
CA SER A 102 2.65 -0.48 12.44
C SER A 102 1.16 -0.49 12.80
N ALA A 103 0.78 0.20 13.89
CA ALA A 103 -0.62 0.31 14.30
C ALA A 103 -1.45 1.11 13.27
N GLU A 104 -0.92 2.24 12.81
CA GLU A 104 -1.54 3.05 11.75
C GLU A 104 -1.75 2.24 10.47
N GLU A 105 -0.76 1.45 10.05
CA GLU A 105 -0.89 0.61 8.85
C GLU A 105 -1.96 -0.48 9.03
N ILE A 106 -2.02 -1.12 10.20
CA ILE A 106 -3.06 -2.12 10.49
C ILE A 106 -4.44 -1.49 10.37
N GLU A 107 -4.67 -0.33 10.99
CA GLU A 107 -5.94 0.39 10.88
C GLU A 107 -6.26 0.74 9.42
N ARG A 108 -5.26 1.24 8.69
CA ARG A 108 -5.41 1.63 7.29
C ARG A 108 -5.60 0.41 6.37
N ARG A 109 -5.12 -0.78 6.73
CA ARG A 109 -5.41 -2.05 6.03
C ARG A 109 -6.84 -2.51 6.31
N ASN A 110 -7.26 -2.51 7.58
CA ASN A 110 -8.62 -2.86 7.96
C ASN A 110 -9.66 -1.97 7.25
N LYS A 111 -9.40 -0.65 7.16
CA LYS A 111 -10.23 0.27 6.38
C LYS A 111 -10.28 -0.10 4.90
N ARG A 112 -9.13 -0.42 4.29
CA ARG A 112 -9.07 -0.86 2.87
C ARG A 112 -9.83 -2.16 2.63
N GLU A 113 -9.71 -3.13 3.53
CA GLU A 113 -10.41 -4.41 3.46
C GLU A 113 -11.93 -4.20 3.56
N GLY A 114 -12.39 -3.45 4.56
CA GLY A 114 -13.81 -3.09 4.69
C GLY A 114 -14.35 -2.33 3.46
N ASN A 115 -13.57 -1.39 2.92
CA ASN A 115 -13.92 -0.68 1.70
C ASN A 115 -13.96 -1.59 0.47
N SER A 116 -13.11 -2.62 0.41
CA SER A 116 -13.10 -3.60 -0.67
C SER A 116 -14.38 -4.43 -0.68
N GLU A 117 -14.80 -4.92 0.49
CA GLU A 117 -16.06 -5.66 0.62
C GLU A 117 -17.27 -4.80 0.26
N ALA A 118 -17.37 -3.60 0.84
CA ALA A 118 -18.45 -2.66 0.52
C ALA A 118 -18.47 -2.27 -0.97
N THR A 119 -17.28 -2.14 -1.60
CA THR A 119 -17.16 -1.88 -3.05
C THR A 119 -17.74 -3.05 -3.85
N ALA A 120 -17.40 -4.28 -3.49
CA ALA A 120 -17.92 -5.47 -4.17
C ALA A 120 -19.45 -5.58 -4.05
N ILE A 121 -20.01 -5.29 -2.86
CA ILE A 121 -21.45 -5.26 -2.63
C ILE A 121 -22.14 -4.22 -3.52
N LEU A 122 -21.61 -2.99 -3.57
CA LEU A 122 -22.20 -1.93 -4.39
C LEU A 122 -22.12 -2.25 -5.89
N LEU A 123 -20.99 -2.79 -6.37
CA LEU A 123 -20.87 -3.26 -7.76
C LEU A 123 -21.86 -4.37 -8.08
N ALA A 124 -22.06 -5.33 -7.17
CA ALA A 124 -23.04 -6.40 -7.35
C ALA A 124 -24.48 -5.86 -7.37
N ALA A 125 -24.80 -4.87 -6.53
CA ALA A 125 -26.11 -4.22 -6.53
C ALA A 125 -26.36 -3.46 -7.84
N LEU A 126 -25.39 -2.69 -8.33
CA LEU A 126 -25.46 -1.99 -9.62
C LEU A 126 -25.55 -2.98 -10.80
N GLY A 127 -24.81 -4.09 -10.74
CA GLY A 127 -24.81 -5.16 -11.74
C GLY A 127 -26.17 -5.86 -11.92
N ARG A 128 -27.07 -5.75 -10.95
CA ARG A 128 -28.46 -6.22 -11.08
C ARG A 128 -29.34 -5.28 -11.90
N LEU A 129 -28.94 -4.00 -12.03
CA LEU A 129 -29.71 -2.94 -12.70
C LEU A 129 -29.17 -2.67 -14.11
N VAL A 130 -27.85 -2.73 -14.29
CA VAL A 130 -27.14 -2.38 -15.51
C VAL A 130 -25.97 -3.33 -15.75
N GLU A 131 -25.51 -3.43 -16.99
CA GLU A 131 -24.27 -4.12 -17.29
C GLU A 131 -23.10 -3.23 -16.85
N VAL A 132 -22.37 -3.68 -15.83
CA VAL A 132 -21.26 -2.95 -15.24
C VAL A 132 -19.95 -3.41 -15.87
N ASP A 133 -19.14 -2.45 -16.30
CA ASP A 133 -17.76 -2.67 -16.72
C ASP A 133 -16.83 -2.32 -15.54
N ALA A 134 -16.46 -3.35 -14.77
CA ALA A 134 -15.64 -3.21 -13.57
C ALA A 134 -14.15 -2.99 -13.86
N ASP A 135 -13.68 -3.28 -15.08
CA ASP A 135 -12.28 -3.15 -15.48
C ASP A 135 -11.89 -1.69 -15.76
N THR A 136 -12.85 -0.78 -15.74
CA THR A 136 -12.65 0.66 -15.96
C THR A 136 -12.31 1.45 -14.69
N ARG A 137 -12.10 0.76 -13.56
CA ARG A 137 -11.70 1.35 -12.28
C ARG A 137 -10.33 2.02 -12.37
N THR A 138 -10.36 3.30 -12.69
CA THR A 138 -9.20 4.19 -12.78
C THR A 138 -9.37 5.37 -11.82
N ASN A 139 -8.37 6.25 -11.71
CA ASN A 139 -8.38 7.37 -10.76
C ASN A 139 -9.68 8.20 -10.82
N GLY A 140 -10.57 7.98 -9.85
CA GLY A 140 -11.83 8.71 -9.69
C GLY A 140 -13.07 8.04 -10.29
N THR A 141 -12.93 7.00 -11.12
CA THR A 141 -14.08 6.26 -11.68
C THR A 141 -14.36 5.01 -10.85
N PHE A 142 -15.57 4.90 -10.31
CA PHE A 142 -16.04 3.73 -9.57
C PHE A 142 -16.41 2.59 -10.51
N CYS A 143 -17.23 2.86 -11.54
CA CYS A 143 -17.50 1.93 -12.63
C CYS A 143 -18.12 2.63 -13.85
N ASN A 144 -17.91 2.07 -15.03
CA ASN A 144 -18.71 2.37 -16.21
C ASN A 144 -19.89 1.39 -16.30
N PHE A 145 -20.97 1.78 -16.97
CA PHE A 145 -22.10 0.90 -17.19
C PHE A 145 -22.86 1.18 -18.49
N VAL A 146 -23.58 0.15 -18.95
CA VAL A 146 -24.50 0.21 -20.09
C VAL A 146 -25.84 -0.39 -19.70
N HIS A 147 -26.92 0.36 -19.96
CA HIS A 147 -28.27 -0.17 -19.88
C HIS A 147 -28.74 -0.61 -21.27
N LYS A 148 -28.47 -1.88 -21.63
CA LYS A 148 -28.76 -2.45 -22.97
C LYS A 148 -30.19 -2.18 -23.46
N GLY A 149 -31.20 -2.34 -22.59
CA GLY A 149 -32.60 -2.11 -22.96
C GLY A 149 -32.98 -0.65 -23.24
N ALA A 150 -32.16 0.31 -22.82
CA ALA A 150 -32.46 1.74 -22.97
C ALA A 150 -31.44 2.46 -23.86
N GLY A 151 -30.35 1.79 -24.27
CA GLY A 151 -29.24 2.39 -25.01
C GLY A 151 -28.47 3.47 -24.23
N ILE A 152 -28.69 3.56 -22.91
CA ILE A 152 -28.07 4.57 -22.05
C ILE A 152 -26.71 4.04 -21.61
N LYS A 153 -25.69 4.89 -21.68
CA LYS A 153 -24.37 4.61 -21.13
C LYS A 153 -24.08 5.61 -20.02
N GLY A 154 -23.31 5.20 -19.04
CA GLY A 154 -22.94 6.10 -17.96
C GLY A 154 -21.71 5.65 -17.21
N LYS A 155 -21.33 6.50 -16.27
CA LYS A 155 -20.28 6.19 -15.31
C LYS A 155 -20.64 6.73 -13.94
N VAL A 156 -20.22 5.99 -12.93
CA VAL A 156 -20.24 6.41 -11.55
C VAL A 156 -18.82 6.83 -11.19
N GLU A 157 -18.66 8.09 -10.81
CA GLU A 157 -17.40 8.62 -10.30
C GLU A 157 -17.49 8.77 -8.78
N GLY A 158 -16.38 8.57 -8.10
CA GLY A 158 -16.31 8.62 -6.64
C GLY A 158 -15.64 7.41 -6.02
N LYS A 159 -15.55 7.45 -4.69
CA LYS A 159 -15.09 6.35 -3.85
C LYS A 159 -16.01 6.28 -2.64
N LEU A 160 -16.24 5.07 -2.12
CA LEU A 160 -17.00 4.90 -0.87
C LEU A 160 -16.44 5.76 0.27
N GLU A 161 -15.11 5.88 0.34
CA GLU A 161 -14.39 6.72 1.32
C GLU A 161 -14.76 8.20 1.27
N TRP A 162 -15.26 8.70 0.12
CA TRP A 162 -15.65 10.10 -0.03
C TRP A 162 -17.06 10.38 0.49
N GLY A 163 -17.86 9.35 0.74
CA GLY A 163 -19.23 9.48 1.22
C GLY A 163 -20.24 9.97 0.17
N TYR A 164 -19.82 10.19 -1.07
CA TYR A 164 -20.69 10.58 -2.18
C TYR A 164 -20.21 10.00 -3.51
N PHE A 165 -21.13 9.97 -4.48
CA PHE A 165 -20.86 9.56 -5.85
C PHE A 165 -21.43 10.59 -6.83
N GLU A 166 -20.76 10.75 -7.96
CA GLU A 166 -21.26 11.48 -9.12
C GLU A 166 -21.77 10.50 -10.16
N LEU A 167 -23.00 10.67 -10.62
CA LEU A 167 -23.58 9.88 -11.71
C LEU A 167 -23.54 10.69 -13.01
N ARG A 168 -22.85 10.19 -14.03
CA ARG A 168 -22.85 10.78 -15.37
C ARG A 168 -23.55 9.86 -16.35
N LEU A 169 -24.51 10.42 -17.07
CA LEU A 169 -25.30 9.72 -18.11
C LEU A 169 -25.00 10.34 -19.48
N ALA A 170 -24.91 9.49 -20.49
CA ALA A 170 -24.67 9.88 -21.87
C ALA A 170 -25.63 9.13 -22.82
N GLY A 171 -25.89 9.73 -23.99
CA GLY A 171 -26.79 9.15 -25.00
C GLY A 171 -28.26 9.23 -24.60
N LEU A 172 -28.65 10.24 -23.80
CA LEU A 172 -30.04 10.47 -23.42
C LEU A 172 -30.77 11.32 -24.48
N PRO A 173 -31.81 10.78 -25.16
CA PRO A 173 -32.72 11.61 -25.94
C PRO A 173 -33.60 12.46 -25.00
N PRO A 174 -34.17 13.59 -25.49
CA PRO A 174 -34.87 14.57 -24.66
C PRO A 174 -35.96 13.97 -23.77
N GLU A 175 -36.76 13.03 -24.29
CA GLU A 175 -37.83 12.40 -23.54
C GLU A 175 -37.32 11.52 -22.38
N LYS A 176 -36.16 10.86 -22.53
CA LYS A 176 -35.56 10.07 -21.45
C LYS A 176 -34.92 10.97 -20.40
N LEU A 177 -34.32 12.08 -20.81
CA LEU A 177 -33.79 13.09 -19.89
C LEU A 177 -34.91 13.61 -18.97
N VAL A 178 -36.04 14.05 -19.55
CA VAL A 178 -37.19 14.54 -18.77
C VAL A 178 -37.73 13.48 -17.82
N LYS A 179 -37.85 12.22 -18.28
CA LYS A 179 -38.31 11.11 -17.43
C LYS A 179 -37.38 10.86 -16.24
N ILE A 180 -36.06 10.86 -16.46
CA ILE A 180 -35.08 10.66 -15.39
C ILE A 180 -35.17 11.82 -14.39
N MET A 181 -35.18 13.07 -14.87
CA MET A 181 -35.32 14.23 -13.99
C MET A 181 -36.62 14.19 -13.19
N GLY A 182 -37.73 13.79 -13.81
CA GLY A 182 -39.01 13.60 -13.13
C GLY A 182 -38.93 12.51 -12.05
N PHE A 183 -38.31 11.38 -12.35
CA PHE A 183 -38.12 10.30 -11.37
C PHE A 183 -37.32 10.77 -10.14
N LEU A 184 -36.29 11.61 -10.33
CA LEU A 184 -35.50 12.16 -9.22
C LEU A 184 -36.32 13.05 -8.28
N THR A 185 -37.39 13.70 -8.77
CA THR A 185 -38.29 14.50 -7.91
C THR A 185 -39.20 13.65 -7.02
N THR A 186 -39.24 12.34 -7.26
CA THR A 186 -40.10 11.38 -6.53
C THR A 186 -39.30 10.43 -5.63
N LEU A 187 -37.98 10.63 -5.53
CA LEU A 187 -37.09 9.86 -4.65
C LEU A 187 -37.24 10.24 -3.18
#